data_AF-A0A950U0F1-F1
#
_entry.id   AF-A0A950U0F1-F1
#
_cell.length_a   1.000
_cell.length_b   1.000
_cell.length_c   1.000
_cell.angle_alpha   90.00
_cell.angle_beta   90.00
_cell.angle_gamma   90.00
#
_symmetry.space_group_name_H-M   'P 1'
#
loop_
_entity.id
_entity.type
_entity.pdbx_description
1 polymer ?
#
loop_
_entity_poly.entity_id
_entity_poly.type
_entity_poly.pdbx_seq_one_letter_code
_entity_poly.pdbx_strand_id
1 'polypeptide(L)'
;MPTFCRHNRLLHHCPICAREQHVELTPVISPGSPRTGTGQRDRPKRASDRAGGPRESRTGTAGGSRQPGAAARLQVRRLERGADDGYRVELAPGLRSSVEAERLADELAFAATRLGALSERPPGLYAEVAGPGDVEERVWLAFLIAYLCPLDEEDPFAAVRAVRTPWRSPELPDLHAVRTGPRSAHDSTGTLRTLEAYRAWAGRGGSQAAAFTGDPGWTPERRFTRVFERLALPGLHRDVRFDLLVTLGCLGLFALTPGQLIVGGTDEVTVGAKRVLGIGERFVLEGRAAALARACALPLAALDLGLYNWQRGQRASVGLGPGAATDEAARARARAALEL
;
A
#
# COMPACT_ATOMS: atom_id res chain seq x y z
N MET A 1 -17.51 -38.80 19.47
CA MET A 1 -16.33 -37.96 19.21
C MET A 1 -16.77 -36.76 18.36
N PRO A 2 -16.39 -35.52 18.70
CA PRO A 2 -16.79 -34.35 17.91
C PRO A 2 -16.16 -34.41 16.52
N THR A 3 -16.98 -34.33 15.48
CA THR A 3 -16.55 -34.28 14.08
C THR A 3 -16.32 -32.84 13.64
N PHE A 4 -15.12 -32.57 13.16
CA PHE A 4 -14.74 -31.28 12.60
C PHE A 4 -14.92 -31.31 11.08
N CYS A 5 -15.42 -30.21 10.50
CA CYS A 5 -15.51 -30.07 9.05
C CYS A 5 -14.16 -29.65 8.44
N ARG A 6 -14.10 -29.64 7.10
CA ARG A 6 -12.94 -29.13 6.32
C ARG A 6 -12.56 -27.66 6.61
N HIS A 7 -13.43 -26.89 7.27
CA HIS A 7 -13.19 -25.51 7.70
C HIS A 7 -12.67 -25.42 9.15
N ASN A 8 -12.24 -26.55 9.71
CA ASN A 8 -11.66 -26.67 11.06
C ASN A 8 -12.56 -26.12 12.18
N ARG A 9 -13.88 -26.36 12.05
CA ARG A 9 -14.91 -26.04 13.06
C ARG A 9 -15.77 -27.28 13.32
N LEU A 10 -16.43 -27.33 14.48
CA LEU A 10 -17.44 -28.34 14.75
C LEU A 10 -18.55 -28.27 13.69
N LEU A 11 -18.91 -29.42 13.13
CA LEU A 11 -19.81 -29.55 11.98
C LEU A 11 -21.12 -28.75 12.16
N HIS A 12 -21.72 -28.78 13.35
CA HIS A 12 -22.97 -28.08 13.69
C HIS A 12 -22.82 -26.57 13.93
N HIS A 13 -21.59 -26.05 14.05
CA HIS A 13 -21.28 -24.63 14.28
C HIS A 13 -20.59 -23.95 13.10
N CYS A 14 -20.42 -24.66 11.98
CA CYS A 14 -19.85 -24.06 10.78
C CYS A 14 -20.98 -23.39 9.96
N PRO A 15 -21.01 -22.04 9.83
CA PRO A 15 -22.07 -21.35 9.10
C PRO A 15 -22.07 -21.67 7.59
N ILE A 16 -20.96 -22.21 7.07
CA ILE A 16 -20.82 -22.64 5.67
C ILE A 16 -21.51 -24.00 5.50
N CYS A 17 -21.13 -25.00 6.30
CA CYS A 17 -21.72 -26.33 6.23
C CYS A 17 -23.20 -26.34 6.63
N ALA A 18 -23.61 -25.49 7.58
CA ALA A 18 -25.01 -25.34 7.97
C ALA A 18 -25.90 -24.80 6.84
N ARG A 19 -25.36 -23.94 5.96
CA ARG A 19 -26.08 -23.51 4.75
C ARG A 19 -26.18 -24.61 3.71
N GLU A 20 -25.11 -25.36 3.50
CA GLU A 20 -25.07 -26.46 2.53
C GLU A 20 -26.08 -27.57 2.90
N GLN A 21 -26.24 -27.88 4.18
CA GLN A 21 -27.22 -28.86 4.68
C GLN A 21 -28.69 -28.44 4.51
N HIS A 22 -28.97 -27.14 4.36
CA HIS A 22 -30.33 -26.63 4.16
C HIS A 22 -30.77 -26.59 2.69
N VAL A 23 -29.87 -26.88 1.73
CA VAL A 23 -30.15 -26.79 0.29
C VAL A 23 -30.62 -28.12 -0.31
N GLU A 24 -30.37 -29.26 0.35
CA GLU A 24 -30.74 -30.60 -0.16
C GLU A 24 -32.12 -31.08 0.29
N LEU A 25 -33.20 -30.29 0.16
CA LEU A 25 -34.58 -30.83 0.31
C LEU A 25 -35.65 -30.03 -0.48
N THR A 26 -35.33 -29.58 -1.70
CA THR A 26 -36.38 -29.06 -2.60
C THR A 26 -36.38 -29.85 -3.90
N PRO A 27 -37.38 -30.73 -4.15
CA PRO A 27 -37.50 -31.43 -5.41
C PRO A 27 -37.84 -30.44 -6.53
N VAL A 28 -37.11 -30.56 -7.63
CA VAL A 28 -37.29 -29.77 -8.85
C VAL A 28 -38.57 -30.22 -9.56
N ILE A 29 -39.58 -29.33 -9.61
CA ILE A 29 -40.72 -29.44 -10.52
C ILE A 29 -40.76 -28.16 -11.37
N SER A 30 -40.59 -28.32 -12.67
CA SER A 30 -41.12 -27.42 -13.72
C SER A 30 -42.35 -28.12 -14.32
N PRO A 31 -43.40 -27.46 -14.88
CA PRO A 31 -43.30 -26.34 -15.84
C PRO A 31 -44.46 -25.29 -15.85
N GLY A 32 -44.34 -24.24 -16.69
CA GLY A 32 -45.49 -23.63 -17.43
C GLY A 32 -46.05 -22.27 -16.98
N SER A 33 -45.92 -21.24 -17.82
CA SER A 33 -46.58 -19.90 -17.76
C SER A 33 -48.10 -19.95 -18.11
N PRO A 34 -48.87 -18.82 -18.25
CA PRO A 34 -48.85 -17.45 -17.67
C PRO A 34 -50.26 -16.96 -17.16
N ARG A 35 -50.32 -15.82 -16.44
CA ARG A 35 -51.23 -14.63 -16.65
C ARG A 35 -51.70 -13.89 -15.37
N THR A 36 -51.51 -12.57 -15.42
CA THR A 36 -52.39 -11.43 -15.00
C THR A 36 -53.08 -11.39 -13.62
N GLY A 37 -52.97 -10.22 -12.96
CA GLY A 37 -54.11 -9.62 -12.25
C GLY A 37 -53.84 -9.02 -10.87
N THR A 38 -53.73 -7.69 -10.82
CA THR A 38 -54.34 -6.76 -9.84
C THR A 38 -54.52 -7.19 -8.36
N GLY A 39 -54.02 -6.38 -7.42
CA GLY A 39 -54.44 -6.53 -6.02
C GLY A 39 -53.70 -5.67 -5.00
N GLN A 40 -53.92 -4.36 -5.05
CA GLN A 40 -53.67 -3.39 -3.99
C GLN A 40 -54.31 -3.84 -2.66
N ARG A 41 -53.59 -3.76 -1.52
CA ARG A 41 -54.18 -3.65 -0.17
C ARG A 41 -53.23 -3.09 0.90
N ASP A 42 -53.56 -1.86 1.24
CA ASP A 42 -53.47 -1.08 2.48
C ASP A 42 -52.79 -1.62 3.76
N ARG A 43 -51.94 -0.73 4.29
CA ARG A 43 -51.47 -0.62 5.68
C ARG A 43 -52.52 0.05 6.56
N PRO A 44 -52.74 -0.40 7.81
CA PRO A 44 -53.32 0.45 8.85
C PRO A 44 -52.24 1.08 9.74
N LYS A 45 -52.31 2.42 9.86
CA LYS A 45 -51.74 3.19 10.97
C LYS A 45 -52.65 3.05 12.20
N ARG A 46 -52.09 2.89 13.39
CA ARG A 46 -52.76 3.20 14.66
C ARG A 46 -51.90 4.17 15.46
N ALA A 47 -52.54 5.28 15.82
CA ALA A 47 -52.11 6.24 16.83
C ALA A 47 -53.11 6.16 17.99
N SER A 48 -52.63 6.33 19.22
CA SER A 48 -53.31 7.08 20.29
C SER A 48 -52.49 7.00 21.58
N ASP A 49 -51.89 8.13 21.95
CA ASP A 49 -52.01 8.86 23.23
C ASP A 49 -52.32 8.08 24.52
N ARG A 50 -51.50 8.34 25.55
CA ARG A 50 -52.00 8.83 26.85
C ARG A 50 -50.90 9.51 27.68
N ALA A 51 -51.31 10.65 28.23
CA ALA A 51 -50.56 11.55 29.09
C ALA A 51 -50.37 11.01 30.52
N GLY A 52 -49.31 11.50 31.19
CA GLY A 52 -49.09 11.39 32.63
C GLY A 52 -47.94 12.29 33.06
N GLY A 53 -48.26 13.35 33.80
CA GLY A 53 -47.31 14.38 34.29
C GLY A 53 -46.51 13.97 35.54
N PRO A 54 -45.91 14.93 36.28
CA PRO A 54 -44.47 15.01 36.51
C PRO A 54 -44.02 14.52 37.90
N ARG A 55 -42.74 14.17 38.05
CA ARG A 55 -42.08 14.08 39.36
C ARG A 55 -40.57 14.32 39.28
N GLU A 56 -40.09 15.12 40.22
CA GLU A 56 -38.73 15.59 40.41
C GLU A 56 -37.74 14.53 40.92
N SER A 57 -36.47 14.83 40.65
CA SER A 57 -35.29 14.68 41.52
C SER A 57 -34.46 13.38 41.49
N ARG A 58 -33.14 13.64 41.32
CA ARG A 58 -31.92 13.00 41.87
C ARG A 58 -31.01 12.21 40.92
N THR A 59 -29.88 12.88 40.63
CA THR A 59 -28.49 12.41 40.69
C THR A 59 -28.22 10.90 40.68
N GLY A 60 -27.49 10.44 39.66
CA GLY A 60 -26.87 9.11 39.61
C GLY A 60 -25.91 8.98 38.44
N THR A 61 -24.64 8.83 38.76
CA THR A 61 -23.45 8.71 37.91
C THR A 61 -23.44 7.44 37.06
N ALA A 62 -22.69 7.48 35.94
CA ALA A 62 -22.05 6.38 35.20
C ALA A 62 -22.63 6.01 33.82
N GLY A 63 -21.73 5.90 32.85
CA GLY A 63 -21.98 5.19 31.58
C GLY A 63 -21.39 5.90 30.37
N GLY A 64 -20.07 5.74 30.16
CA GLY A 64 -19.35 6.31 29.03
C GLY A 64 -20.02 6.06 27.68
N SER A 65 -20.33 7.14 26.98
CA SER A 65 -20.73 7.10 25.58
C SER A 65 -19.49 6.77 24.73
N ARG A 66 -19.34 5.47 24.42
CA ARG A 66 -18.51 5.05 23.28
C ARG A 66 -19.12 5.67 22.03
N GLN A 67 -18.48 6.71 21.52
CA GLN A 67 -18.78 7.23 20.20
C GLN A 67 -18.62 6.09 19.17
N PRO A 68 -19.60 5.87 18.28
CA PRO A 68 -19.45 4.94 17.19
C PRO A 68 -18.33 5.44 16.27
N GLY A 69 -17.29 4.62 16.13
CA GLY A 69 -16.17 4.90 15.23
C GLY A 69 -16.68 5.23 13.83
N ALA A 70 -16.08 6.28 13.26
CA ALA A 70 -16.33 6.73 11.89
C ALA A 70 -16.35 5.53 10.96
N ALA A 71 -17.52 5.26 10.38
CA ALA A 71 -17.68 4.26 9.34
C ALA A 71 -16.69 4.59 8.22
N ALA A 72 -15.70 3.71 8.03
CA ALA A 72 -14.78 3.80 6.91
C ALA A 72 -15.61 3.88 5.63
N ARG A 73 -15.64 5.06 5.01
CA ARG A 73 -16.33 5.29 3.75
C ARG A 73 -15.76 4.31 2.74
N LEU A 74 -16.61 3.40 2.26
CA LEU A 74 -16.31 2.50 1.16
C LEU A 74 -16.02 3.34 -0.10
N GLN A 75 -14.75 3.60 -0.39
CA GLN A 75 -14.36 4.29 -1.62
C GLN A 75 -14.31 3.27 -2.76
N VAL A 76 -15.31 3.28 -3.63
CA VAL A 76 -15.32 2.48 -4.86
C VAL A 76 -14.60 3.28 -5.94
N ARG A 77 -13.32 2.97 -6.18
CA ARG A 77 -12.54 3.56 -7.27
C ARG A 77 -12.78 2.75 -8.55
N ARG A 78 -13.48 3.33 -9.52
CA ARG A 78 -13.66 2.73 -10.85
C ARG A 78 -12.37 2.97 -11.65
N LEU A 79 -11.51 1.97 -11.69
CA LEU A 79 -10.35 1.98 -12.59
C LEU A 79 -10.82 1.50 -13.97
N GLU A 80 -10.45 2.23 -15.01
CA GLU A 80 -10.65 1.80 -16.40
C GLU A 80 -9.89 0.48 -16.60
N ARG A 81 -10.66 -0.57 -16.90
CA ARG A 81 -10.12 -1.86 -17.29
C ARG A 81 -10.10 -1.92 -18.81
N GLY A 82 -9.02 -2.47 -19.37
CA GLY A 82 -9.00 -2.80 -20.79
C GLY A 82 -10.13 -3.77 -21.13
N ALA A 83 -10.61 -3.71 -22.37
CA ALA A 83 -11.52 -4.74 -22.88
C ALA A 83 -10.81 -6.10 -22.84
N ASP A 84 -11.50 -7.16 -22.41
CA ASP A 84 -10.93 -8.51 -22.43
C ASP A 84 -10.71 -8.94 -23.88
N ASP A 85 -9.45 -9.09 -24.26
CA ASP A 85 -9.01 -9.48 -25.61
C ASP A 85 -8.58 -10.95 -25.68
N GLY A 86 -8.84 -11.72 -24.61
CA GLY A 86 -8.45 -13.12 -24.49
C GLY A 86 -7.02 -13.34 -24.01
N TYR A 87 -6.24 -12.27 -23.77
CA TYR A 87 -4.87 -12.37 -23.24
C TYR A 87 -4.83 -13.06 -21.87
N ARG A 88 -3.95 -14.05 -21.70
CA ARG A 88 -3.73 -14.76 -20.43
C ARG A 88 -2.24 -15.11 -20.32
N VAL A 89 -1.67 -14.94 -19.13
CA VAL A 89 -0.28 -15.34 -18.83
C VAL A 89 -0.23 -15.92 -17.42
N GLU A 90 0.49 -17.02 -17.22
CA GLU A 90 0.53 -17.72 -15.93
C GLU A 90 1.16 -16.89 -14.81
N LEU A 91 2.12 -16.04 -15.15
CA LEU A 91 2.85 -15.18 -14.20
C LEU A 91 1.99 -14.03 -13.65
N ALA A 92 0.96 -13.62 -14.38
CA ALA A 92 0.07 -12.52 -14.03
C ALA A 92 -1.39 -12.84 -14.39
N PRO A 93 -1.99 -13.87 -13.75
CA PRO A 93 -3.28 -14.43 -14.18
C PRO A 93 -4.47 -13.49 -13.94
N GLY A 94 -4.27 -12.38 -13.23
CA GLY A 94 -5.31 -11.39 -12.99
C GLY A 94 -5.38 -10.28 -14.05
N LEU A 95 -4.41 -10.20 -14.96
CA LEU A 95 -4.47 -9.35 -16.15
C LEU A 95 -5.49 -9.90 -17.14
N ARG A 96 -6.30 -9.03 -17.72
CA ARG A 96 -7.39 -9.43 -18.63
C ARG A 96 -7.21 -9.00 -20.06
N SER A 97 -6.22 -8.16 -20.34
CA SER A 97 -5.95 -7.65 -21.68
C SER A 97 -4.47 -7.47 -21.91
N SER A 98 -4.04 -7.59 -23.16
CA SER A 98 -2.68 -7.26 -23.59
C SER A 98 -2.34 -5.79 -23.25
N VAL A 99 -3.31 -4.87 -23.37
CA VAL A 99 -3.14 -3.46 -23.01
C VAL A 99 -2.80 -3.26 -21.52
N GLU A 100 -3.45 -4.00 -20.62
CA GLU A 100 -3.13 -3.94 -19.18
C GLU A 100 -1.74 -4.51 -18.88
N ALA A 101 -1.33 -5.53 -19.62
CA ALA A 101 -0.01 -6.15 -19.51
C ALA A 101 1.09 -5.23 -20.05
N GLU A 102 0.86 -4.56 -21.18
CA GLU A 102 1.76 -3.55 -21.74
C GLU A 102 2.01 -2.43 -20.75
N ARG A 103 0.93 -1.88 -20.17
CA ARG A 103 1.06 -0.87 -19.13
C ARG A 103 1.84 -1.39 -17.92
N LEU A 104 1.66 -2.65 -17.54
CA LEU A 104 2.44 -3.24 -16.44
C LEU A 104 3.92 -3.33 -16.81
N ALA A 105 4.26 -3.80 -18.02
CA ALA A 105 5.62 -3.86 -18.50
C ALA A 105 6.29 -2.46 -18.48
N ASP A 106 5.57 -1.44 -18.94
CA ASP A 106 6.04 -0.05 -18.96
C ASP A 106 6.34 0.47 -17.55
N GLU A 107 5.45 0.24 -16.58
CA GLU A 107 5.65 0.69 -15.20
C GLU A 107 6.73 -0.08 -14.46
N LEU A 108 6.88 -1.39 -14.72
CA LEU A 108 7.98 -2.20 -14.18
C LEU A 108 9.33 -1.74 -14.71
N ALA A 109 9.41 -1.45 -16.01
CA ALA A 109 10.62 -0.94 -16.65
C ALA A 109 10.97 0.47 -16.16
N PHE A 110 9.97 1.35 -16.00
CA PHE A 110 10.18 2.67 -15.42
C PHE A 110 10.73 2.57 -13.98
N ALA A 111 10.13 1.71 -13.15
CA ALA A 111 10.58 1.49 -11.79
C ALA A 111 12.02 0.95 -11.74
N ALA A 112 12.38 0.02 -12.64
CA ALA A 112 13.75 -0.47 -12.76
C ALA A 112 14.74 0.63 -13.18
N THR A 113 14.32 1.50 -14.12
CA THR A 113 15.11 2.66 -14.56
C THR A 113 15.39 3.61 -13.40
N ARG A 114 14.41 3.86 -12.53
CA ARG A 114 14.62 4.64 -11.30
C ARG A 114 15.68 4.02 -10.40
N LEU A 115 15.63 2.71 -10.17
CA LEU A 115 16.63 2.05 -9.33
C LEU A 115 18.04 2.17 -9.93
N GLY A 116 18.18 1.98 -11.25
CA GLY A 116 19.44 2.18 -11.95
C GLY A 116 19.96 3.61 -11.84
N ALA A 117 19.09 4.60 -12.05
CA ALA A 117 19.44 6.01 -11.88
C ALA A 117 19.91 6.32 -10.45
N LEU A 118 19.22 5.81 -9.42
CA LEU A 118 19.63 5.97 -8.03
C LEU A 118 21.01 5.35 -7.75
N SER A 119 21.31 4.17 -8.32
CA SER A 119 22.60 3.51 -8.06
C SER A 119 23.78 4.09 -8.86
N GLU A 120 23.53 4.58 -10.08
CA GLU A 120 24.61 4.98 -10.99
C GLU A 120 24.84 6.49 -11.01
N ARG A 121 23.78 7.28 -11.15
CA ARG A 121 23.82 8.75 -11.27
C ARG A 121 22.60 9.35 -10.57
N PRO A 122 22.58 9.35 -9.23
CA PRO A 122 21.41 9.79 -8.48
C PRO A 122 21.04 11.23 -8.85
N PRO A 123 19.76 11.52 -9.16
CA PRO A 123 19.36 12.86 -9.57
C PRO A 123 19.03 13.78 -8.38
N GLY A 124 19.24 15.08 -8.56
CA GLY A 124 18.79 16.11 -7.62
C GLY A 124 19.25 15.87 -6.18
N LEU A 125 18.32 15.90 -5.22
CA LEU A 125 18.66 15.70 -3.81
C LEU A 125 19.14 14.27 -3.50
N TYR A 126 18.85 13.28 -4.35
CA TYR A 126 19.44 11.96 -4.17
C TYR A 126 20.96 11.99 -4.38
N ALA A 127 21.49 12.88 -5.23
CA ALA A 127 22.93 13.07 -5.38
C ALA A 127 23.57 13.57 -4.07
N GLU A 128 22.90 14.51 -3.40
CA GLU A 128 23.33 15.02 -2.08
C GLU A 128 23.30 13.91 -1.03
N VAL A 129 22.29 13.04 -1.05
CA VAL A 129 22.22 11.88 -0.15
C VAL A 129 23.33 10.85 -0.44
N ALA A 130 23.69 10.61 -1.70
CA ALA A 130 24.76 9.68 -2.07
C ALA A 130 26.17 10.26 -1.85
N GLY A 131 26.30 11.59 -1.89
CA GLY A 131 27.57 12.30 -1.82
C GLY A 131 28.31 12.19 -0.48
N PRO A 132 29.53 12.75 -0.39
CA PRO A 132 30.28 12.80 0.85
C PRO A 132 29.58 13.74 1.86
N GLY A 133 29.73 13.45 3.15
CA GLY A 133 29.17 14.27 4.22
C GLY A 133 28.84 13.46 5.47
N ASP A 134 28.28 14.14 6.47
CA ASP A 134 27.76 13.49 7.66
C ASP A 134 26.63 12.53 7.28
N VAL A 135 26.78 11.26 7.66
CA VAL A 135 25.79 10.21 7.39
C VAL A 135 24.44 10.54 8.02
N GLU A 136 24.41 11.20 9.18
CA GLU A 136 23.17 11.54 9.86
C GLU A 136 22.37 12.61 9.08
N GLU A 137 23.05 13.63 8.56
CA GLU A 137 22.42 14.64 7.71
C GLU A 137 21.88 14.04 6.40
N ARG A 138 22.66 13.14 5.79
CA ARG A 138 22.27 12.44 4.56
C ARG A 138 21.06 11.53 4.76
N VAL A 139 21.02 10.77 5.86
CA VAL A 139 19.90 9.88 6.18
C VAL A 139 18.64 10.69 6.50
N TRP A 140 18.79 11.81 7.20
CA TRP A 140 17.68 12.70 7.48
C TRP A 140 17.09 13.30 6.19
N LEU A 141 17.96 13.73 5.26
CA LEU A 141 17.52 14.19 3.94
C LEU A 141 16.78 13.08 3.17
N ALA A 142 17.30 11.86 3.17
CA ALA A 142 16.63 10.71 2.53
C ALA A 142 15.24 10.44 3.15
N PHE A 143 15.14 10.52 4.49
CA PHE A 143 13.88 10.39 5.19
C PHE A 143 12.87 11.48 4.79
N LEU A 144 13.28 12.75 4.73
CA LEU A 144 12.40 13.85 4.30
C LEU A 144 11.93 13.69 2.85
N ILE A 145 12.83 13.23 1.95
CA ILE A 145 12.46 12.93 0.56
C ILE A 145 11.39 11.84 0.51
N ALA A 146 11.57 10.73 1.23
CA ALA A 146 10.59 9.64 1.25
C ALA A 146 9.28 10.08 1.92
N TYR A 147 9.35 10.83 3.01
CA TYR A 147 8.21 11.27 3.80
C TYR A 147 7.30 12.25 3.04
N LEU A 148 7.88 13.25 2.36
CA LEU A 148 7.13 14.22 1.56
C LEU A 148 6.82 13.72 0.15
N CYS A 149 7.59 12.74 -0.34
CA CYS A 149 7.63 12.25 -1.71
C CYS A 149 7.96 13.35 -2.74
N PRO A 150 8.90 13.11 -3.69
CA PRO A 150 9.14 14.08 -4.75
C PRO A 150 7.89 14.41 -5.57
N LEU A 151 7.79 15.66 -6.02
CA LEU A 151 6.70 16.14 -6.87
C LEU A 151 6.79 15.53 -8.28
N ASP A 152 5.65 15.34 -8.93
CA ASP A 152 5.57 14.96 -10.34
C ASP A 152 5.60 16.20 -11.26
N GLU A 153 6.62 17.05 -11.08
CA GLU A 153 6.81 18.33 -11.77
C GLU A 153 8.24 18.48 -12.31
N GLU A 154 8.50 19.59 -13.01
CA GLU A 154 9.83 19.90 -13.56
C GLU A 154 10.92 19.97 -12.49
N ASP A 155 10.58 20.44 -11.29
CA ASP A 155 11.45 20.37 -10.12
C ASP A 155 10.89 19.42 -9.04
N PRO A 156 11.24 18.12 -9.07
CA PRO A 156 10.72 17.13 -8.14
C PRO A 156 11.03 17.42 -6.67
N PHE A 157 12.08 18.18 -6.38
CA PHE A 157 12.60 18.37 -5.02
C PHE A 157 12.34 19.77 -4.45
N ALA A 158 11.61 20.63 -5.16
CA ALA A 158 11.31 21.99 -4.74
C ALA A 158 10.77 22.05 -3.30
N ALA A 159 9.77 21.23 -2.99
CA ALA A 159 9.13 21.20 -1.67
C ALA A 159 10.11 20.77 -0.56
N VAL A 160 10.91 19.73 -0.80
CA VAL A 160 11.90 19.25 0.19
C VAL A 160 12.98 20.29 0.44
N ARG A 161 13.49 20.95 -0.61
CA ARG A 161 14.49 22.01 -0.46
C ARG A 161 13.96 23.19 0.34
N ALA A 162 12.69 23.55 0.15
CA ALA A 162 12.09 24.70 0.83
C ALA A 162 11.97 24.49 2.34
N VAL A 163 11.72 23.26 2.79
CA VAL A 163 11.38 22.99 4.21
C VAL A 163 12.46 22.24 4.99
N ARG A 164 13.46 21.64 4.33
CA ARG A 164 14.45 20.80 5.02
C ARG A 164 15.18 21.57 6.12
N THR A 165 15.29 20.95 7.29
CA THR A 165 16.14 21.41 8.39
C THR A 165 17.30 20.43 8.59
N PRO A 166 18.45 20.88 9.14
CA PRO A 166 19.53 19.96 9.50
C PRO A 166 19.10 18.96 10.58
N TRP A 167 19.62 17.73 10.51
CA TRP A 167 19.40 16.71 11.54
C TRP A 167 19.83 17.20 12.93
N ARG A 168 21.01 17.84 12.99
CA ARG A 168 21.56 18.37 14.25
C ARG A 168 20.70 19.47 14.89
N SER A 169 19.80 20.11 14.13
CA SER A 169 18.91 21.13 14.67
C SER A 169 17.79 20.46 15.46
N PRO A 170 17.46 20.91 16.68
CA PRO A 170 16.27 20.43 17.40
C PRO A 170 14.96 20.82 16.69
N GLU A 171 15.01 21.82 15.80
CA GLU A 171 13.85 22.32 15.06
C GLU A 171 13.41 21.35 13.97
N LEU A 172 12.10 21.10 13.92
CA LEU A 172 11.47 20.32 12.86
C LEU A 172 11.16 21.23 11.66
N PRO A 173 11.15 20.68 10.43
CA PRO A 173 10.64 21.35 9.24
C PRO A 173 9.26 21.96 9.48
N ASP A 174 9.07 23.20 9.01
CA ASP A 174 7.73 23.76 8.86
C ASP A 174 7.05 23.11 7.65
N LEU A 175 6.03 22.30 7.94
CA LEU A 175 5.27 21.56 6.92
C LEU A 175 3.91 22.20 6.66
N HIS A 176 3.63 23.39 7.19
CA HIS A 176 2.37 24.05 6.94
C HIS A 176 2.20 24.34 5.44
N ALA A 177 1.13 23.79 4.85
CA ALA A 177 0.82 23.91 3.42
C ALA A 177 1.93 23.41 2.47
N VAL A 178 2.83 22.54 2.93
CA VAL A 178 3.86 21.96 2.07
C VAL A 178 3.22 21.10 1.00
N ARG A 179 3.69 21.27 -0.24
CA ARG A 179 3.28 20.42 -1.36
C ARG A 179 3.93 19.05 -1.22
N THR A 180 3.21 18.01 -1.61
CA THR A 180 3.68 16.63 -1.46
C THR A 180 3.50 15.82 -2.73
N GLY A 181 4.36 14.82 -2.89
CA GLY A 181 4.27 13.85 -3.96
C GLY A 181 3.20 12.78 -3.69
N PRO A 182 2.92 11.94 -4.69
CA PRO A 182 1.80 11.00 -4.64
C PRO A 182 1.94 9.85 -3.63
N ARG A 183 3.17 9.57 -3.15
CA ARG A 183 3.44 8.53 -2.13
C ARG A 183 3.75 9.12 -0.75
N SER A 184 3.43 10.39 -0.52
CA SER A 184 3.71 11.07 0.75
C SER A 184 3.00 10.43 1.95
N ALA A 185 3.69 10.40 3.10
CA ALA A 185 3.12 10.09 4.40
C ALA A 185 2.67 11.34 5.17
N HIS A 186 2.96 12.54 4.65
CA HIS A 186 2.51 13.77 5.26
C HIS A 186 1.02 14.00 5.01
N ASP A 187 0.26 14.06 6.11
CA ASP A 187 -1.11 14.55 6.11
C ASP A 187 -1.14 16.06 6.39
N SER A 188 -1.80 16.79 5.50
CA SER A 188 -2.07 18.23 5.58
C SER A 188 -2.78 18.69 6.87
N THR A 189 -3.39 17.78 7.64
CA THR A 189 -3.97 18.10 8.95
C THR A 189 -2.94 18.40 10.04
N GLY A 190 -1.64 18.30 9.73
CA GLY A 190 -0.63 19.18 10.33
C GLY A 190 -0.02 18.69 11.65
N THR A 191 0.00 17.38 11.93
CA THR A 191 0.75 16.88 13.08
C THR A 191 2.19 16.52 12.69
N LEU A 192 3.18 17.12 13.38
CA LEU A 192 4.61 16.76 13.23
C LEU A 192 4.98 15.46 13.96
N ARG A 193 3.97 14.74 14.48
CA ARG A 193 4.11 13.54 15.29
C ARG A 193 4.94 12.44 14.64
N THR A 194 4.88 12.30 13.31
CA THR A 194 5.69 11.32 12.59
C THR A 194 7.18 11.68 12.62
N LEU A 195 7.53 12.96 12.48
CA LEU A 195 8.92 13.44 12.56
C LEU A 195 9.47 13.28 13.98
N GLU A 196 8.67 13.63 14.99
CA GLU A 196 9.01 13.41 16.40
C GLU A 196 9.24 11.93 16.71
N ALA A 197 8.33 11.06 16.23
CA ALA A 197 8.45 9.61 16.41
C ALA A 197 9.69 9.05 15.72
N TYR A 198 10.05 9.57 14.55
CA TYR A 198 11.27 9.19 13.83
C TYR A 198 12.52 9.59 14.61
N ARG A 199 12.60 10.83 15.10
CA ARG A 199 13.72 11.28 15.95
C ARG A 199 13.85 10.44 17.21
N ALA A 200 12.74 10.18 17.89
CA ALA A 200 12.74 9.33 19.07
C ALA A 200 13.18 7.88 18.74
N TRP A 201 12.79 7.35 17.57
CA TRP A 201 13.23 6.04 17.10
C TRP A 201 14.74 5.97 16.85
N ALA A 202 15.29 6.94 16.13
CA ALA A 202 16.73 7.05 15.89
C ALA A 202 17.50 7.22 17.21
N GLY A 203 17.01 8.08 18.11
CA GLY A 203 17.61 8.30 19.43
C GLY A 203 17.67 7.03 20.30
N ARG A 204 16.63 6.17 20.26
CA ARG A 204 16.68 4.86 20.93
C ARG A 204 17.72 3.91 20.34
N GLY A 205 18.08 4.08 19.07
CA GLY A 205 19.16 3.37 18.41
C GLY A 205 20.55 3.99 18.63
N GLY A 206 20.63 5.13 19.33
CA GLY A 206 21.85 5.92 19.52
C GLY A 206 22.12 6.92 18.38
N SER A 207 21.78 6.57 17.14
CA SER A 207 21.84 7.44 15.95
C SER A 207 20.96 6.88 14.84
N GLN A 208 20.73 7.63 13.75
CA GLN A 208 20.03 7.07 12.58
C GLN A 208 20.87 5.94 11.98
N ALA A 209 22.17 6.16 11.75
CA ALA A 209 23.06 5.16 11.16
C ALA A 209 23.10 3.85 11.98
N ALA A 210 23.15 3.94 13.31
CA ALA A 210 23.09 2.78 14.18
C ALA A 210 21.73 2.06 14.10
N ALA A 211 20.63 2.80 14.04
CA ALA A 211 19.28 2.24 13.94
C ALA A 211 19.04 1.50 12.61
N PHE A 212 19.56 2.01 11.49
CA PHE A 212 19.49 1.35 10.18
C PHE A 212 20.46 0.17 10.05
N THR A 213 21.68 0.28 10.59
CA THR A 213 22.68 -0.79 10.52
C THR A 213 22.27 -2.01 11.33
N GLY A 214 21.77 -1.79 12.55
CA GLY A 214 21.33 -2.85 13.45
C GLY A 214 22.46 -3.78 13.87
N ASP A 215 22.16 -5.09 13.92
CA ASP A 215 23.14 -6.12 14.31
C ASP A 215 24.15 -6.39 13.17
N PRO A 216 25.47 -6.47 13.45
CA PRO A 216 26.49 -6.76 12.44
C PRO A 216 26.29 -8.07 11.69
N GLY A 217 25.64 -9.07 12.30
CA GLY A 217 25.40 -10.39 11.69
C GLY A 217 24.19 -10.44 10.73
N TRP A 218 23.48 -9.34 10.52
CA TRP A 218 22.34 -9.32 9.60
C TRP A 218 22.78 -9.28 8.14
N THR A 219 22.20 -10.17 7.32
CA THR A 219 22.22 -10.04 5.86
C THR A 219 21.46 -8.78 5.43
N PRO A 220 21.70 -8.26 4.21
CA PRO A 220 20.96 -7.11 3.69
C PRO A 220 19.43 -7.27 3.74
N GLU A 221 18.92 -8.47 3.44
CA GLU A 221 17.49 -8.78 3.47
C GLU A 221 16.94 -8.81 4.89
N ARG A 222 17.67 -9.47 5.80
CA ARG A 222 17.28 -9.50 7.21
C ARG A 222 17.29 -8.10 7.81
N ARG A 223 18.30 -7.27 7.48
CA ARG A 223 18.37 -5.88 7.90
C ARG A 223 17.17 -5.10 7.36
N PHE A 224 16.88 -5.21 6.07
CA PHE A 224 15.71 -4.57 5.45
C PHE A 224 14.42 -4.92 6.20
N THR A 225 14.13 -6.21 6.39
CA THR A 225 12.92 -6.65 7.10
C THR A 225 12.85 -6.12 8.52
N ARG A 226 13.94 -6.22 9.29
CA ARG A 226 13.96 -5.76 10.70
C ARG A 226 13.81 -4.26 10.83
N VAL A 227 14.46 -3.49 9.98
CA VAL A 227 14.32 -2.03 10.01
C VAL A 227 12.92 -1.63 9.56
N PHE A 228 12.36 -2.28 8.53
CA PHE A 228 10.98 -2.04 8.07
C PHE A 228 9.95 -2.24 9.19
N GLU A 229 10.09 -3.32 9.96
CA GLU A 229 9.25 -3.61 11.14
C GLU A 229 9.39 -2.51 12.20
N ARG A 230 10.63 -2.11 12.51
CA ARG A 230 10.93 -1.10 13.53
C ARG A 230 10.51 0.31 13.14
N LEU A 231 10.44 0.59 11.83
CA LEU A 231 9.97 1.87 11.29
C LEU A 231 8.44 2.00 11.24
N ALA A 232 7.67 1.07 11.83
CA ALA A 232 6.20 1.17 11.94
C ALA A 232 5.73 2.30 12.88
N LEU A 233 6.11 3.54 12.57
CA LEU A 233 5.84 4.75 13.33
C LEU A 233 4.46 5.30 12.99
N PRO A 234 3.84 6.10 13.89
CA PRO A 234 2.57 6.77 13.61
C PRO A 234 2.66 7.60 12.31
N GLY A 235 1.71 7.39 11.39
CA GLY A 235 1.65 8.08 10.09
C GLY A 235 2.60 7.52 9.01
N LEU A 236 3.60 6.72 9.38
CA LEU A 236 4.57 6.17 8.42
C LEU A 236 4.10 4.83 7.85
N HIS A 237 3.33 4.89 6.76
CA HIS A 237 2.74 3.71 6.13
C HIS A 237 3.76 2.85 5.36
N ARG A 238 3.30 1.71 4.83
CA ARG A 238 4.14 0.71 4.13
C ARG A 238 4.99 1.34 3.02
N ASP A 239 4.35 2.07 2.11
CA ASP A 239 5.00 2.60 0.91
C ASP A 239 6.19 3.50 1.21
N VAL A 240 6.05 4.44 2.15
CA VAL A 240 7.15 5.34 2.53
C VAL A 240 8.29 4.61 3.22
N ARG A 241 7.98 3.64 4.08
CA ARG A 241 9.02 2.82 4.73
C ARG A 241 9.78 1.98 3.71
N PHE A 242 9.06 1.39 2.77
CA PHE A 242 9.65 0.56 1.73
C PHE A 242 10.53 1.40 0.81
N ASP A 243 10.03 2.53 0.30
CA ASP A 243 10.78 3.41 -0.60
C ASP A 243 12.00 4.04 0.09
N LEU A 244 11.91 4.42 1.36
CA LEU A 244 13.05 4.90 2.14
C LEU A 244 14.18 3.85 2.19
N LEU A 245 13.86 2.61 2.53
CA LEU A 245 14.87 1.56 2.66
C LEU A 245 15.46 1.16 1.31
N VAL A 246 14.65 1.10 0.26
CA VAL A 246 15.13 0.88 -1.11
C VAL A 246 16.06 2.01 -1.54
N THR A 247 15.66 3.27 -1.31
CA THR A 247 16.46 4.45 -1.65
C THR A 247 17.80 4.43 -0.93
N LEU A 248 17.81 4.18 0.39
CA LEU A 248 19.06 4.10 1.17
C LEU A 248 19.97 2.97 0.69
N GLY A 249 19.40 1.83 0.29
CA GLY A 249 20.14 0.71 -0.29
C GLY A 249 20.75 1.04 -1.65
N CYS A 250 19.95 1.59 -2.57
CA CYS A 250 20.39 1.97 -3.91
C CYS A 250 21.47 3.06 -3.90
N LEU A 251 21.37 4.02 -2.98
CA LEU A 251 22.36 5.08 -2.81
C LEU A 251 23.63 4.63 -2.05
N GLY A 252 23.68 3.36 -1.63
CA GLY A 252 24.86 2.77 -0.99
C GLY A 252 25.11 3.20 0.46
N LEU A 253 24.12 3.77 1.16
CA LEU A 253 24.30 4.20 2.56
C LEU A 253 24.33 3.00 3.51
N PHE A 254 23.51 1.99 3.25
CA PHE A 254 23.42 0.79 4.06
C PHE A 254 23.19 -0.42 3.15
N ALA A 255 23.73 -1.58 3.50
CA ALA A 255 23.41 -2.80 2.76
C ALA A 255 21.97 -3.22 3.11
N LEU A 256 21.02 -2.83 2.25
CA LEU A 256 19.58 -3.01 2.39
C LEU A 256 19.03 -3.51 1.06
N THR A 257 18.42 -4.68 1.06
CA THR A 257 17.77 -5.26 -0.12
C THR A 257 16.44 -5.87 0.28
N PRO A 258 15.31 -5.58 -0.39
CA PRO A 258 14.05 -6.21 -0.05
C PRO A 258 14.07 -7.69 -0.45
N GLY A 259 13.87 -8.59 0.51
CA GLY A 259 13.61 -10.01 0.24
C GLY A 259 12.14 -10.34 -0.04
N GLN A 260 11.23 -9.42 0.28
CA GLN A 260 9.77 -9.52 0.11
C GLN A 260 9.20 -8.14 -0.22
N LEU A 261 8.01 -8.08 -0.83
CA LEU A 261 7.29 -6.82 -0.99
C LEU A 261 6.63 -6.36 0.31
N ILE A 262 6.42 -7.26 1.28
CA ILE A 262 5.76 -6.94 2.54
C ILE A 262 4.34 -6.41 2.28
N VAL A 263 3.59 -7.13 1.45
CA VAL A 263 2.18 -6.85 1.12
C VAL A 263 1.26 -7.38 2.20
N GLY A 264 0.10 -6.74 2.38
CA GLY A 264 -0.86 -7.15 3.42
C GLY A 264 -1.89 -6.10 3.83
N GLY A 265 -1.85 -4.89 3.27
CA GLY A 265 -2.77 -3.81 3.57
C GLY A 265 -3.79 -3.53 2.46
N THR A 266 -4.25 -2.28 2.46
CA THR A 266 -5.10 -1.69 1.42
C THR A 266 -4.35 -0.63 0.61
N ASP A 267 -3.01 -0.56 0.75
CA ASP A 267 -2.15 0.29 -0.07
C ASP A 267 -2.19 -0.14 -1.54
N GLU A 268 -1.85 0.79 -2.44
CA GLU A 268 -1.96 0.56 -3.89
C GLU A 268 -1.04 -0.56 -4.37
N VAL A 269 0.12 -0.79 -3.74
CA VAL A 269 0.98 -1.92 -4.10
C VAL A 269 0.31 -3.25 -3.75
N THR A 270 -0.26 -3.37 -2.54
CA THR A 270 -0.98 -4.57 -2.15
C THR A 270 -2.21 -4.82 -3.05
N VAL A 271 -2.98 -3.78 -3.38
CA VAL A 271 -4.15 -3.92 -4.26
C VAL A 271 -3.72 -4.27 -5.69
N GLY A 272 -2.69 -3.59 -6.22
CA GLY A 272 -2.09 -3.86 -7.52
C GLY A 272 -1.59 -5.29 -7.62
N ALA A 273 -0.82 -5.76 -6.64
CA ALA A 273 -0.34 -7.13 -6.55
C ALA A 273 -1.50 -8.14 -6.61
N LYS A 274 -2.53 -7.96 -5.78
CA LYS A 274 -3.70 -8.86 -5.77
C LYS A 274 -4.41 -8.92 -7.12
N ARG A 275 -4.51 -7.77 -7.80
CA ARG A 275 -5.16 -7.66 -9.10
C ARG A 275 -4.34 -8.25 -10.23
N VAL A 276 -3.04 -8.02 -10.27
CA VAL A 276 -2.13 -8.57 -11.30
C VAL A 276 -1.97 -10.08 -11.11
N LEU A 277 -1.77 -10.52 -9.87
CA LEU A 277 -1.43 -11.92 -9.55
C LEU A 277 -2.66 -12.81 -9.30
N GLY A 278 -3.86 -12.24 -9.33
CA GLY A 278 -5.13 -12.96 -9.24
C GLY A 278 -5.37 -13.69 -7.91
N ILE A 279 -4.70 -13.28 -6.83
CA ILE A 279 -4.78 -13.95 -5.52
C ILE A 279 -4.75 -12.96 -4.36
N GLY A 280 -5.48 -13.27 -3.29
CA GLY A 280 -5.56 -12.44 -2.09
C GLY A 280 -4.75 -12.93 -0.89
N GLU A 281 -4.29 -14.19 -0.91
CA GLU A 281 -3.57 -14.83 0.19
C GLU A 281 -2.11 -14.34 0.21
N ARG A 282 -1.65 -13.88 1.38
CA ARG A 282 -0.41 -13.12 1.50
C ARG A 282 0.83 -13.92 1.12
N PHE A 283 0.97 -15.15 1.60
CA PHE A 283 2.18 -15.94 1.37
C PHE A 283 2.35 -16.31 -0.10
N VAL A 284 1.26 -16.71 -0.75
CA VAL A 284 1.24 -16.98 -2.20
C VAL A 284 1.46 -15.69 -2.99
N LEU A 285 0.92 -14.56 -2.53
CA LEU A 285 1.11 -13.27 -3.19
C LEU A 285 2.59 -12.85 -3.22
N GLU A 286 3.30 -12.97 -2.10
CA GLU A 286 4.75 -12.70 -2.01
C GLU A 286 5.55 -13.64 -2.92
N GLY A 287 5.22 -14.94 -2.89
CA GLY A 287 5.88 -15.95 -3.72
C GLY A 287 5.72 -15.67 -5.22
N ARG A 288 4.51 -15.31 -5.65
CA ARG A 288 4.19 -14.96 -7.05
C ARG A 288 4.84 -13.64 -7.46
N ALA A 289 4.86 -12.62 -6.60
CA ALA A 289 5.56 -11.37 -6.88
C ALA A 289 7.07 -11.62 -7.09
N ALA A 290 7.69 -12.43 -6.24
CA ALA A 290 9.09 -12.81 -6.42
C ALA A 290 9.32 -13.61 -7.71
N ALA A 291 8.39 -14.48 -8.11
CA ALA A 291 8.45 -15.20 -9.38
C ALA A 291 8.36 -14.26 -10.59
N LEU A 292 7.42 -13.30 -10.58
CA LEU A 292 7.28 -12.28 -11.61
C LEU A 292 8.56 -11.41 -11.72
N ALA A 293 9.11 -10.96 -10.60
CA ALA A 293 10.36 -10.18 -10.58
C ALA A 293 11.51 -10.95 -11.24
N ARG A 294 11.67 -12.24 -10.90
CA ARG A 294 12.70 -13.10 -11.50
C ARG A 294 12.46 -13.32 -12.99
N ALA A 295 11.22 -13.54 -13.42
CA ALA A 295 10.88 -13.73 -14.82
C ALA A 295 11.18 -12.49 -15.67
N CYS A 296 10.87 -11.29 -15.16
CA CYS A 296 11.23 -10.04 -15.82
C CYS A 296 12.73 -9.70 -15.72
N ALA A 297 13.52 -10.48 -14.96
CA ALA A 297 14.89 -10.17 -14.57
C ALA A 297 15.04 -8.75 -13.99
N LEU A 298 14.14 -8.38 -13.08
CA LEU A 298 14.12 -7.10 -12.39
C LEU A 298 14.32 -7.28 -10.88
N PRO A 299 14.91 -6.31 -10.18
CA PRO A 299 14.94 -6.31 -8.71
C PRO A 299 13.52 -6.32 -8.14
N LEU A 300 13.32 -7.01 -7.01
CA LEU A 300 12.01 -7.03 -6.35
C LEU A 300 11.51 -5.62 -5.99
N ALA A 301 12.43 -4.71 -5.67
CA ALA A 301 12.13 -3.30 -5.44
C ALA A 301 11.44 -2.60 -6.63
N ALA A 302 11.69 -3.03 -7.87
CA ALA A 302 11.05 -2.43 -9.05
C ALA A 302 9.56 -2.78 -9.10
N LEU A 303 9.16 -3.98 -8.62
CA LEU A 303 7.76 -4.36 -8.56
C LEU A 303 6.96 -3.47 -7.60
N ASP A 304 7.58 -2.95 -6.53
CA ASP A 304 6.91 -2.05 -5.59
C ASP A 304 6.35 -0.82 -6.31
N LEU A 305 7.23 -0.03 -6.94
CA LEU A 305 6.82 1.19 -7.63
C LEU A 305 6.03 0.88 -8.90
N GLY A 306 6.38 -0.18 -9.64
CA GLY A 306 5.66 -0.57 -10.85
C GLY A 306 4.21 -0.96 -10.56
N LEU A 307 3.96 -1.76 -9.51
CA LEU A 307 2.59 -2.12 -9.10
C LEU A 307 1.84 -0.91 -8.55
N TYR A 308 2.50 -0.04 -7.78
CA TYR A 308 1.91 1.22 -7.32
C TYR A 308 1.39 2.06 -8.50
N ASN A 309 2.23 2.32 -9.49
CA ASN A 309 1.89 3.14 -10.66
C ASN A 309 0.80 2.48 -11.50
N TRP A 310 0.94 1.18 -11.79
CA TRP A 310 -0.02 0.43 -12.58
C TRP A 310 -1.41 0.45 -11.95
N GLN A 311 -1.49 0.26 -10.63
CA GLN A 311 -2.74 0.28 -9.88
C GLN A 311 -3.34 1.69 -9.81
N ARG A 312 -2.51 2.70 -9.58
CA ARG A 312 -2.95 4.11 -9.52
C ARG A 312 -3.44 4.61 -10.88
N GLY A 313 -2.94 4.05 -11.98
CA GLY A 313 -3.22 4.47 -13.36
C GLY A 313 -2.52 5.78 -13.76
N GLN A 314 -1.67 6.31 -12.89
CA GLN A 314 -0.85 7.51 -13.11
C GLN A 314 0.53 7.26 -12.53
N ARG A 315 1.56 7.52 -13.34
CA ARG A 315 2.95 7.32 -12.96
C ARG A 315 3.37 8.33 -11.90
N ALA A 316 3.86 7.84 -10.76
CA ALA A 316 4.69 8.62 -9.85
C ALA A 316 6.15 8.54 -10.32
N SER A 317 6.77 9.69 -10.53
CA SER A 317 8.14 9.80 -11.01
C SER A 317 9.18 9.60 -9.90
N VAL A 318 8.79 9.85 -8.64
CA VAL A 318 9.58 9.65 -7.42
C VAL A 318 11.03 10.16 -7.57
N GLY A 319 11.16 11.38 -8.11
CA GLY A 319 12.41 12.13 -8.20
C GLY A 319 13.12 12.08 -9.56
N LEU A 320 12.61 11.31 -10.53
CA LEU A 320 13.13 11.34 -11.91
C LEU A 320 12.54 12.48 -12.77
N GLY A 321 11.40 13.04 -12.35
CA GLY A 321 10.63 14.01 -13.15
C GLY A 321 9.71 13.36 -14.20
N PRO A 322 8.76 14.12 -14.76
CA PRO A 322 7.70 13.60 -15.63
C PRO A 322 8.18 13.15 -17.02
N GLY A 323 9.33 13.65 -17.49
CA GLY A 323 9.90 13.34 -18.80
C GLY A 323 10.94 12.22 -18.81
N ALA A 324 11.13 11.52 -17.69
CA ALA A 324 12.17 10.50 -17.59
C ALA A 324 11.90 9.32 -18.53
N ALA A 325 12.89 9.03 -19.38
CA ALA A 325 12.86 7.91 -20.30
C ALA A 325 12.88 6.58 -19.53
N THR A 326 12.22 5.57 -20.09
CA THR A 326 12.26 4.19 -19.61
C THR A 326 13.39 3.43 -20.30
N ASP A 327 14.12 2.60 -19.56
CA ASP A 327 15.07 1.63 -20.14
C ASP A 327 14.33 0.61 -21.01
N GLU A 328 14.55 0.70 -22.31
CA GLU A 328 13.92 -0.16 -23.31
C GLU A 328 14.35 -1.62 -23.14
N ALA A 329 15.55 -1.89 -22.63
CA ALA A 329 15.97 -3.27 -22.35
C ALA A 329 15.18 -3.86 -21.17
N ALA A 330 14.97 -3.10 -20.10
CA ALA A 330 14.09 -3.51 -19.00
C ALA A 330 12.64 -3.73 -19.47
N ARG A 331 12.15 -2.85 -20.35
CA ARG A 331 10.82 -2.98 -20.98
C ARG A 331 10.71 -4.26 -21.79
N ALA A 332 11.67 -4.53 -22.67
CA ALA A 332 11.69 -5.74 -23.49
C ALA A 332 11.69 -7.02 -22.65
N ARG A 333 12.46 -7.06 -21.55
CA ARG A 333 12.46 -8.21 -20.62
C ARG A 333 11.11 -8.38 -19.91
N ALA A 334 10.50 -7.28 -19.47
CA ALA A 334 9.19 -7.32 -18.83
C ALA A 334 8.09 -7.77 -19.80
N ARG A 335 8.11 -7.29 -21.05
CA ARG A 335 7.21 -7.74 -22.12
C ARG A 335 7.36 -9.22 -22.42
N ALA A 336 8.60 -9.69 -22.60
CA ALA A 336 8.87 -11.09 -22.87
C ALA A 336 8.38 -12.01 -21.74
N ALA A 337 8.57 -11.61 -20.48
CA ALA A 337 8.07 -12.35 -19.32
C ALA A 337 6.53 -12.33 -19.21
N LEU A 338 5.88 -11.34 -19.81
CA LEU A 338 4.44 -11.24 -19.93
C LEU A 338 3.91 -11.83 -21.24
N GLU A 339 4.75 -12.47 -22.08
CA GLU A 339 4.31 -13.07 -23.35
C GLU A 339 3.63 -12.04 -24.30
N LEU A 340 4.18 -10.80 -24.33
CA LEU A 340 3.78 -9.67 -25.19
C LEU A 340 4.68 -9.40 -26.38
#